data_AF-A0AAW0SYH7-F1
#
_entry.id   AF-A0AAW0SYH7-F1
#
_cell.length_a   1.000
_cell.length_b   1.000
_cell.length_c   1.000
_cell.angle_alpha   90.00
_cell.angle_beta   90.00
_cell.angle_gamma   90.00
#
_symmetry.space_group_name_H-M   'P 1'
#
loop_
_entity.id
_entity.type
_entity.pdbx_description
1 polymer ?
#
loop_
_entity_poly.entity_id
_entity_poly.type
_entity_poly.pdbx_seq_one_letter_code
_entity_poly.pdbx_strand_id
1 'polypeptide(L)'
;MSENKINSLVKYDTPVLVTTKKSDKTDKVPQLSLKDGIPTDISETSSTSAPGLSGPLPRGGPLGTTPAPSLQLPPLHELRKKETEEILNLILPPREWEEEGQLWVQAVSTTPATSVDVQQLQEELDLRLQEQSAFETGICPVRRELYTQCFDELIRQVTINCAERGLLLYRVRDEIRETLDAYQRLYTSSCAYGVRKALMAEEHKVKVGARCEELRAQVRELQHLAGSLRQEIEQVEKEAQQARQAEADKHEETKRVHQARIEILKKKLESIIKQATQPKK
;
A
#
# COMPACT_ATOMS: atom_id res chain seq x y z
N MET A 1 34.16 32.60 16.37
CA MET A 1 34.31 31.61 17.48
C MET A 1 32.93 31.19 17.96
N SER A 2 32.09 30.75 17.03
CA SER A 2 30.63 30.73 17.20
C SER A 2 30.12 29.29 17.10
N GLU A 3 29.63 28.80 18.24
CA GLU A 3 28.45 27.93 18.33
C GLU A 3 28.47 26.60 17.57
N ASN A 4 29.44 25.75 17.89
CA ASN A 4 29.23 24.29 17.85
C ASN A 4 29.25 23.73 19.28
N LYS A 5 28.53 24.36 20.21
CA LYS A 5 28.09 23.63 21.41
C LYS A 5 27.01 22.67 20.94
N ILE A 6 27.44 21.48 20.52
CA ILE A 6 26.56 20.39 20.13
C ILE A 6 25.64 20.13 21.33
N ASN A 7 24.39 20.59 21.20
CA ASN A 7 23.42 20.72 22.28
C ASN A 7 22.94 19.31 22.70
N SER A 8 23.62 18.70 23.66
CA SER A 8 23.38 17.33 24.08
C SER A 8 23.34 17.23 25.59
N LEU A 9 22.44 16.38 26.11
CA LEU A 9 22.37 16.06 27.54
C LEU A 9 23.52 15.16 28.01
N VAL A 10 24.22 14.49 27.09
CA VAL A 10 25.37 13.63 27.41
C VAL A 10 26.60 14.51 27.66
N LYS A 11 27.33 14.22 28.73
CA LYS A 11 28.53 14.94 29.11
C LYS A 11 29.74 14.47 28.30
N TYR A 12 30.31 15.38 27.50
CA TYR A 12 31.50 15.15 26.69
C TYR A 12 32.71 15.92 27.23
N ASP A 13 33.91 15.38 26.97
CA ASP A 13 35.16 16.10 27.26
C ASP A 13 35.44 17.16 26.19
N THR A 14 36.49 17.95 26.39
CA THR A 14 36.94 18.94 25.40
C THR A 14 37.38 18.25 24.12
N PRO A 15 36.93 18.72 22.94
CA PRO A 15 37.31 18.09 21.68
C PRO A 15 38.81 18.16 21.43
N VAL A 16 39.37 17.07 20.91
CA VAL A 16 40.79 16.89 20.62
C VAL A 16 41.01 16.88 19.11
N LEU A 17 42.04 17.59 18.66
CA LEU A 17 42.44 17.63 17.26
C LEU A 17 43.27 16.40 16.89
N VAL A 18 42.81 15.61 15.92
CA VAL A 18 43.45 14.35 15.51
C VAL A 18 44.33 14.53 14.27
N THR A 19 44.07 15.52 13.40
CA THR A 19 44.92 15.79 12.23
C THR A 19 45.23 17.28 12.04
N THR A 20 46.50 17.59 11.80
CA THR A 20 46.94 18.84 11.16
C THR A 20 47.51 18.47 9.79
N LYS A 21 47.10 19.15 8.72
CA LYS A 21 47.64 18.87 7.38
C LYS A 21 49.16 19.08 7.35
N LYS A 22 49.92 17.99 7.36
CA LYS A 22 51.24 17.85 6.70
C LYS A 22 51.55 16.38 6.37
N SER A 23 51.43 16.10 5.06
CA SER A 23 52.18 15.13 4.22
C SER A 23 52.56 13.74 4.77
N ASP A 24 52.12 12.73 4.00
CA ASP A 24 52.79 11.45 3.75
C ASP A 24 53.31 10.65 4.95
N LYS A 25 52.50 9.70 5.40
CA LYS A 25 52.89 8.28 5.45
C LYS A 25 51.67 7.39 5.70
N THR A 26 51.62 6.34 4.90
CA THR A 26 50.67 5.23 4.95
C THR A 26 50.86 4.44 6.23
N ASP A 27 50.05 4.71 7.26
CA ASP A 27 49.83 3.76 8.34
C ASP A 27 48.36 3.36 8.35
N LYS A 28 48.15 2.05 8.14
CA LYS A 28 46.83 1.41 8.06
C LYS A 28 46.13 1.53 9.41
N VAL A 29 45.09 2.35 9.47
CA VAL A 29 44.04 2.23 10.48
C VAL A 29 43.30 0.91 10.22
N PRO A 30 43.02 0.07 11.24
CA PRO A 30 42.22 -1.13 11.05
C PRO A 30 40.79 -0.73 10.67
N GLN A 31 40.49 -0.75 9.38
CA GLN A 31 39.13 -0.72 8.88
C GLN A 31 38.45 -2.01 9.40
N LEU A 32 37.50 -1.88 10.32
CA LEU A 32 36.57 -2.99 10.59
C LEU A 32 35.84 -3.29 9.29
N SER A 33 36.22 -4.39 8.66
CA SER A 33 35.68 -4.83 7.39
C SER A 33 34.17 -5.08 7.53
N LEU A 34 33.36 -4.22 6.91
CA LEU A 34 32.03 -4.61 6.46
C LEU A 34 32.23 -5.74 5.46
N LYS A 35 31.87 -6.97 5.87
CA LYS A 35 31.82 -8.10 4.95
C LYS A 35 30.60 -7.91 4.05
N ASP A 36 30.82 -7.39 2.86
CA ASP A 36 29.88 -7.48 1.74
C ASP A 36 29.75 -8.95 1.35
N GLY A 37 28.80 -9.63 1.99
CA GLY A 37 28.25 -10.88 1.49
C GLY A 37 27.02 -10.54 0.66
N ILE A 38 27.14 -10.55 -0.66
CA ILE A 38 26.01 -10.70 -1.57
C ILE A 38 25.85 -12.20 -1.83
N PRO A 39 24.78 -12.85 -1.35
CA PRO A 39 24.32 -14.09 -1.94
C PRO A 39 23.29 -13.72 -3.01
N THR A 40 23.74 -13.67 -4.27
CA THR A 40 22.88 -13.96 -5.40
C THR A 40 22.53 -15.44 -5.32
N ASP A 41 21.36 -15.77 -4.79
CA ASP A 41 20.73 -17.03 -5.16
C ASP A 41 19.23 -16.84 -5.37
N ILE A 42 18.85 -17.19 -6.60
CA ILE A 42 17.52 -17.11 -7.15
C ILE A 42 16.91 -18.47 -6.87
N SER A 43 15.95 -18.55 -5.95
CA SER A 43 15.02 -19.67 -5.92
C SER A 43 13.59 -19.14 -5.91
N GLU A 44 13.03 -19.11 -7.12
CA GLU A 44 11.60 -19.09 -7.36
C GLU A 44 10.99 -20.30 -6.65
N THR A 45 10.16 -20.07 -5.64
CA THR A 45 8.86 -20.73 -5.44
C THR A 45 8.36 -20.46 -4.03
N SER A 46 7.47 -19.50 -3.88
CA SER A 46 6.52 -19.47 -2.77
C SER A 46 5.16 -19.07 -3.32
N SER A 47 4.41 -20.07 -3.76
CA SER A 47 3.04 -19.95 -4.25
C SER A 47 2.12 -19.56 -3.10
N THR A 48 1.54 -18.36 -3.16
CA THR A 48 0.36 -18.02 -2.37
C THR A 48 -0.87 -18.28 -3.23
N SER A 49 -1.74 -19.16 -2.74
CA SER A 49 -2.96 -19.62 -3.41
C SER A 49 -4.07 -18.58 -3.29
N ALA A 50 -3.94 -17.46 -4.01
CA ALA A 50 -5.01 -16.48 -4.20
C ALA A 50 -5.13 -16.14 -5.71
N PRO A 51 -6.32 -16.28 -6.33
CA PRO A 51 -6.47 -16.03 -7.77
C PRO A 51 -6.34 -14.53 -8.06
N GLY A 52 -5.44 -14.14 -8.98
CA GLY A 52 -5.37 -12.79 -9.55
C GLY A 52 -4.06 -12.00 -9.34
N LEU A 53 -2.99 -12.62 -8.84
CA LEU A 53 -1.70 -11.96 -8.61
C LEU A 53 -0.75 -12.11 -9.81
N SER A 54 -0.91 -11.27 -10.83
CA SER A 54 0.11 -11.05 -11.86
C SER A 54 0.48 -9.57 -11.89
N GLY A 55 1.34 -9.18 -10.95
CA GLY A 55 1.96 -7.85 -10.90
C GLY A 55 3.20 -7.91 -10.01
N PRO A 56 4.34 -7.32 -10.43
CA PRO A 56 5.54 -7.31 -9.62
C PRO A 56 5.27 -6.59 -8.30
N LEU A 57 5.45 -7.31 -7.19
CA LEU A 57 5.53 -6.70 -5.87
C LEU A 57 6.66 -5.66 -5.89
N PRO A 58 6.51 -4.49 -5.25
CA PRO A 58 7.64 -3.63 -4.95
C PRO A 58 8.72 -4.47 -4.27
N ARG A 59 9.98 -4.30 -4.68
CA ARG A 59 11.12 -5.05 -4.15
C ARG A 59 11.15 -4.94 -2.62
N GLY A 60 10.72 -6.01 -1.96
CA GLY A 60 10.56 -6.12 -0.51
C GLY A 60 9.86 -7.44 -0.23
N GLY A 61 10.64 -8.46 0.16
CA GLY A 61 10.16 -9.81 0.41
C GLY A 61 9.11 -9.90 1.53
N PRO A 62 8.63 -11.11 1.86
CA PRO A 62 7.75 -11.29 3.00
C PRO A 62 8.49 -10.74 4.24
N LEU A 63 7.84 -9.80 4.93
CA LEU A 63 8.24 -9.17 6.20
C LEU A 63 9.28 -8.03 6.20
N GLY A 64 10.04 -7.71 5.14
CA GLY A 64 10.91 -6.51 5.17
C GLY A 64 11.85 -6.43 6.39
N THR A 65 12.24 -7.56 6.97
CA THR A 65 13.14 -7.67 8.11
C THR A 65 14.56 -7.88 7.62
N THR A 66 15.15 -6.90 6.96
CA THR A 66 16.60 -6.78 7.05
C THR A 66 16.88 -6.23 8.47
N PRO A 67 17.46 -7.01 9.40
CA PRO A 67 17.87 -6.46 10.68
C PRO A 67 18.79 -5.28 10.40
N ALA A 68 18.61 -4.19 11.15
CA ALA A 68 19.62 -3.13 11.12
C ALA A 68 20.95 -3.77 11.56
N PRO A 69 22.11 -3.34 11.00
CA PRO A 69 23.39 -3.81 11.50
C PRO A 69 23.53 -3.40 12.96
N SER A 70 23.32 -4.35 13.88
CA SER A 70 23.56 -4.15 15.29
C SER A 70 25.05 -4.28 15.57
N LEU A 71 25.60 -3.34 16.33
CA LEU A 71 26.97 -3.41 16.82
C LEU A 71 27.11 -4.68 17.68
N GLN A 72 27.83 -5.67 17.16
CA GLN A 72 28.16 -6.87 17.95
C GLN A 72 29.20 -6.47 19.00
N LEU A 73 28.72 -6.20 20.22
CA LEU A 73 29.62 -6.02 21.35
C LEU A 73 30.40 -7.31 21.61
N PRO A 74 31.69 -7.21 21.99
CA PRO A 74 32.46 -8.35 22.46
C PRO A 74 31.78 -9.08 23.63
N PRO A 75 32.05 -10.37 23.83
CA PRO A 75 31.55 -11.11 24.99
C PRO A 75 31.88 -10.38 26.32
N LEU A 76 30.96 -10.46 27.29
CA LEU A 76 31.07 -9.82 28.61
C LEU A 76 32.39 -10.13 29.35
N HIS A 77 32.96 -11.30 29.08
CA HIS A 77 34.27 -11.71 29.60
C HIS A 77 35.42 -10.80 29.13
N GLU A 78 35.40 -10.39 27.86
CA GLU A 78 36.44 -9.55 27.28
C GLU A 78 36.29 -8.10 27.72
N LEU A 79 35.04 -7.63 27.82
CA LEU A 79 34.75 -6.28 28.31
C LEU A 79 35.17 -6.07 29.76
N ARG A 80 35.17 -7.11 30.61
CA ARG A 80 35.67 -7.03 31.99
C ARG A 80 37.17 -6.74 32.12
N LYS A 81 37.94 -6.96 31.06
CA LYS A 81 39.39 -6.69 31.05
C LYS A 81 39.71 -5.27 30.57
N LYS A 82 38.71 -4.54 30.09
CA LYS A 82 38.88 -3.20 29.51
C LYS A 82 38.77 -2.13 30.58
N GLU A 83 39.47 -1.02 30.36
CA GLU A 83 39.32 0.16 31.19
C GLU A 83 37.96 0.83 30.95
N THR A 84 37.47 1.58 31.93
CA THR A 84 36.17 2.25 31.86
C THR A 84 36.05 3.15 30.63
N GLU A 85 37.13 3.85 30.24
CA GLU A 85 37.17 4.70 29.05
C GLU A 85 36.95 3.89 27.76
N GLU A 86 37.62 2.74 27.62
CA GLU A 86 37.42 1.86 26.47
C GLU A 86 35.99 1.31 26.42
N ILE A 87 35.40 0.98 27.58
CA ILE A 87 34.01 0.53 27.65
C ILE A 87 33.07 1.66 27.22
N LEU A 88 33.27 2.88 27.73
CA LEU A 88 32.49 4.05 27.36
C LEU A 88 32.54 4.32 25.85
N ASN A 89 33.73 4.25 25.24
CA ASN A 89 33.90 4.44 23.80
C ASN A 89 33.21 3.34 22.95
N LEU A 90 32.98 2.15 23.50
CA LEU A 90 32.22 1.09 22.81
C LEU A 90 30.72 1.31 22.89
N ILE A 91 30.21 1.73 24.05
CA ILE A 91 28.76 1.86 24.29
C ILE A 91 28.20 3.22 23.89
N LEU A 92 29.05 4.25 23.88
CA LEU A 92 28.76 5.62 23.49
C LEU A 92 29.93 6.11 22.64
N PRO A 93 29.92 5.80 21.32
CA PRO A 93 31.06 6.11 20.45
C PRO A 93 31.39 7.61 20.46
N PRO A 94 32.68 7.98 20.41
CA PRO A 94 33.10 9.37 20.30
C PRO A 94 32.47 10.06 19.10
N ARG A 95 32.21 11.35 19.24
CA ARG A 95 31.76 12.19 18.12
C ARG A 95 32.98 12.58 17.29
N GLU A 96 32.83 12.53 15.97
CA GLU A 96 33.87 12.92 15.04
C GLU A 96 33.30 13.93 14.05
N TRP A 97 34.00 15.03 13.82
CA TRP A 97 33.64 16.01 12.79
C TRP A 97 34.88 16.65 12.18
N GLU A 98 34.73 17.15 10.95
CA GLU A 98 35.77 17.88 10.24
C GLU A 98 35.44 19.38 10.26
N GLU A 99 36.39 20.20 10.71
CA GLU A 99 36.27 21.66 10.70
C GLU A 99 37.54 22.24 10.07
N GLU A 100 37.38 23.06 9.02
CA GLU A 100 38.48 23.68 8.27
C GLU A 100 39.56 22.69 7.74
N GLY A 101 39.16 21.46 7.43
CA GLY A 101 40.08 20.42 6.96
C GLY A 101 40.89 19.74 8.06
N GLN A 102 40.47 19.90 9.32
CA GLN A 102 41.03 19.26 10.50
C GLN A 102 40.00 18.33 11.14
N LEU A 103 40.42 17.13 11.53
CA LEU A 103 39.55 16.16 12.19
C LEU A 103 39.55 16.39 13.70
N TRP A 104 38.36 16.61 14.26
CA TRP A 104 38.12 16.74 15.69
C TRP A 104 37.38 15.51 16.20
N VAL A 105 37.82 15.02 17.35
CA VAL A 105 37.19 13.90 18.05
C VAL A 105 36.84 14.33 19.46
N GLN A 106 35.62 14.00 19.89
CA GLN A 106 35.12 14.32 21.21
C GLN A 106 34.61 13.05 21.89
N ALA A 107 35.39 12.58 22.87
CA ALA A 107 35.04 11.44 23.69
C ALA A 107 34.05 11.82 24.81
N VAL A 108 33.34 10.81 25.29
CA VAL A 108 32.42 10.92 26.41
C VAL A 108 33.20 11.08 27.71
N SER A 109 32.75 11.97 28.59
CA SER A 109 33.51 12.28 29.80
C SER A 109 33.59 11.08 30.74
N THR A 110 34.79 10.80 31.24
CA THR A 110 35.05 9.79 32.27
C THR A 110 34.82 10.31 33.70
N THR A 111 34.47 11.60 33.84
CA THR A 111 34.25 12.23 35.16
C THR A 111 33.03 11.62 35.88
N PRO A 112 33.20 11.10 37.12
CA PRO A 112 32.07 10.63 37.92
C PRO A 112 31.06 11.74 38.19
N ALA A 113 29.78 11.38 38.25
CA ALA A 113 28.70 12.33 38.55
C ALA A 113 28.42 12.41 40.05
N THR A 114 28.14 13.62 40.52
CA THR A 114 27.64 13.92 41.86
C THR A 114 26.12 14.01 41.87
N SER A 115 25.50 14.04 43.06
CA SER A 115 24.04 14.23 43.19
C SER A 115 23.56 15.55 42.57
N VAL A 116 24.41 16.59 42.59
CA VAL A 116 24.11 17.90 42.01
C VAL A 116 24.09 17.80 40.48
N ASP A 117 25.03 17.07 39.88
CA ASP A 117 25.06 16.86 38.43
C ASP A 117 23.80 16.13 37.93
N VAL A 118 23.30 15.16 38.71
CA VAL A 118 22.06 14.42 38.38
C VAL A 118 20.84 15.34 38.46
N GLN A 119 20.78 16.23 39.45
CA GLN A 119 19.70 17.21 39.56
C GLN A 119 19.74 18.21 38.38
N GLN A 120 20.92 18.69 38.00
CA GLN A 120 21.09 19.57 36.85
C GLN A 120 20.66 18.90 35.55
N LEU A 121 20.98 17.61 35.36
CA LEU A 121 20.53 16.84 34.20
C LEU A 121 19.01 16.78 34.11
N GLN A 122 18.32 16.59 35.24
CA GLN A 122 16.86 16.61 35.29
C GLN A 122 16.30 17.99 34.92
N GLU A 123 16.82 19.05 35.53
CA GLU A 123 16.39 20.43 35.26
C GLU A 123 16.63 20.82 33.79
N GLU A 124 17.76 20.41 33.21
CA GLU A 124 18.07 20.64 31.79
C GLU A 124 17.16 19.87 30.85
N LEU A 125 16.82 18.62 31.18
CA LEU A 125 15.85 17.83 30.42
C LEU A 125 14.47 18.49 30.43
N ASP A 126 13.99 18.90 31.59
CA ASP A 126 12.68 19.53 31.76
C ASP A 126 12.61 20.87 31.00
N LEU A 127 13.67 21.69 31.11
CA LEU A 127 13.80 22.93 30.37
C LEU A 127 13.75 22.68 28.86
N ARG A 128 14.53 21.73 28.34
CA ARG A 128 14.58 21.41 26.90
C ARG A 128 13.25 20.86 26.38
N LEU A 129 12.55 20.06 27.16
CA LEU A 129 11.21 19.56 26.82
C LEU A 129 10.21 20.72 26.69
N GLN A 130 10.29 21.70 27.60
CA GLN A 130 9.43 22.88 27.58
C GLN A 130 9.78 23.83 26.41
N GLU A 131 11.06 24.15 26.23
CA GLU A 131 11.55 25.01 25.14
C GLU A 131 11.17 24.50 23.77
N GLN A 132 11.26 23.18 23.56
CA GLN A 132 10.91 22.54 22.29
C GLN A 132 9.43 22.13 22.20
N SER A 133 8.61 22.50 23.19
CA SER A 133 7.16 22.23 23.25
C SER A 133 6.82 20.76 22.96
N ALA A 134 7.52 19.84 23.63
CA ALA A 134 7.31 18.42 23.44
C ALA A 134 5.92 17.99 23.93
N PHE A 135 5.17 17.27 23.10
CA PHE A 135 3.82 16.82 23.45
C PHE A 135 3.81 15.90 24.67
N GLU A 136 2.88 16.15 25.61
CA GLU A 136 2.74 15.38 26.86
C GLU A 136 2.28 13.94 26.68
N THR A 137 1.51 13.68 25.63
CA THR A 137 0.90 12.38 25.34
C THR A 137 1.06 12.03 23.87
N GLY A 138 1.03 10.74 23.56
CA GLY A 138 1.21 10.23 22.21
C GLY A 138 2.67 10.18 21.75
N ILE A 139 2.86 9.99 20.45
CA ILE A 139 4.17 9.83 19.82
C ILE A 139 4.77 11.21 19.57
N CYS A 140 5.89 11.53 20.23
CA CYS A 140 6.61 12.79 20.07
C CYS A 140 8.10 12.54 19.75
N PRO A 141 8.59 12.93 18.56
CA PRO A 141 9.99 12.74 18.17
C PRO A 141 10.97 13.50 19.06
N VAL A 142 10.65 14.76 19.41
CA VAL A 142 11.45 15.62 20.29
C VAL A 142 11.66 14.96 21.65
N ARG A 143 10.56 14.51 22.26
CA ARG A 143 10.62 13.78 23.53
C ARG A 143 11.46 12.52 23.39
N ARG A 144 11.21 11.71 22.36
CA ARG A 144 11.96 10.46 22.14
C ARG A 144 13.46 10.75 22.08
N GLU A 145 13.87 11.78 21.37
CA GLU A 145 15.26 12.20 21.27
C GLU A 145 15.84 12.64 22.61
N LEU A 146 15.18 13.55 23.33
CA LEU A 146 15.66 14.05 24.63
C LEU A 146 15.77 12.93 25.69
N TYR A 147 14.79 12.03 25.76
CA TYR A 147 14.86 10.86 26.65
C TYR A 147 15.96 9.88 26.24
N THR A 148 16.22 9.75 24.94
CA THR A 148 17.31 8.92 24.44
C THR A 148 18.66 9.48 24.90
N GLN A 149 18.87 10.79 24.76
CA GLN A 149 20.09 11.45 25.23
C GLN A 149 20.24 11.38 26.76
N CYS A 150 19.16 11.61 27.50
CA CYS A 150 19.17 11.48 28.96
C CYS A 150 19.53 10.05 29.38
N PHE A 151 18.97 9.04 28.73
CA PHE A 151 19.27 7.64 29.06
C PHE A 151 20.72 7.27 28.71
N ASP A 152 21.27 7.82 27.62
CA ASP A 152 22.68 7.67 27.27
C ASP A 152 23.60 8.31 28.33
N GLU A 153 23.22 9.47 28.89
CA GLU A 153 23.95 10.08 30.01
C GLU A 153 23.85 9.25 31.30
N LEU A 154 22.68 8.66 31.60
CA LEU A 154 22.53 7.73 32.71
C LEU A 154 23.41 6.48 32.52
N ILE A 155 23.48 5.94 31.30
CA ILE A 155 24.38 4.83 30.98
C ILE A 155 25.84 5.22 31.23
N ARG A 156 26.26 6.42 30.80
CA ARG A 156 27.61 6.94 31.07
C ARG A 156 27.90 6.96 32.58
N GLN A 157 27.04 7.62 33.37
CA GLN A 157 27.21 7.75 34.82
C GLN A 157 27.25 6.39 35.53
N VAL A 158 26.34 5.49 35.18
CA VAL A 158 26.28 4.15 35.78
C VAL A 158 27.49 3.31 35.39
N THR A 159 27.97 3.42 34.15
CA THR A 159 29.17 2.70 33.69
C THR A 159 30.41 3.14 34.46
N ILE A 160 30.55 4.44 34.75
CA ILE A 160 31.66 4.95 35.57
C ILE A 160 31.62 4.39 37.00
N ASN A 161 30.42 4.27 37.58
CA ASN A 161 30.25 3.68 38.90
C ASN A 161 30.48 2.15 38.92
N CYS A 162 29.94 1.45 37.92
CA CYS A 162 30.03 0.00 37.77
C CYS A 162 29.76 -0.38 36.30
N ALA A 163 30.83 -0.76 35.60
CA ALA A 163 30.81 -1.00 34.17
C ALA A 163 29.81 -2.10 33.77
N GLU A 164 29.67 -3.15 34.57
CA GLU A 164 28.76 -4.28 34.32
C GLU A 164 27.30 -3.85 34.33
N ARG A 165 26.94 -2.91 35.22
CA ARG A 165 25.59 -2.35 35.30
C ARG A 165 25.31 -1.45 34.10
N GLY A 166 26.30 -0.65 33.70
CA GLY A 166 26.22 0.18 32.50
C GLY A 166 26.03 -0.64 31.23
N LEU A 167 26.81 -1.72 31.07
CA LEU A 167 26.69 -2.67 29.97
C LEU A 167 25.32 -3.37 29.92
N LEU A 168 24.74 -3.68 31.08
CA LEU A 168 23.39 -4.24 31.14
C LEU A 168 22.35 -3.21 30.66
N LEU A 169 22.43 -1.96 31.12
CA LEU A 169 21.52 -0.89 30.68
C LEU A 169 21.64 -0.61 29.18
N TYR A 170 22.86 -0.60 28.65
CA TYR A 170 23.11 -0.47 27.21
C TYR A 170 22.39 -1.57 26.41
N ARG A 171 22.46 -2.83 26.86
CA ARG A 171 21.78 -3.94 26.17
C ARG A 171 20.27 -3.82 26.24
N VAL A 172 19.72 -3.43 27.39
CA VAL A 172 18.28 -3.19 27.55
C VAL A 172 17.83 -2.06 26.63
N ARG A 173 18.61 -0.99 26.51
CA ARG A 173 18.34 0.12 25.58
C ARG A 173 18.26 -0.37 24.14
N ASP A 174 19.26 -1.14 23.70
CA ASP A 174 19.36 -1.61 22.32
C ASP A 174 18.21 -2.58 21.99
N GLU A 175 17.87 -3.50 22.89
CA GLU A 175 16.70 -4.39 22.74
C GLU A 175 15.39 -3.59 22.58
N ILE A 176 15.19 -2.54 23.39
CA ILE A 176 14.01 -1.68 23.29
C ILE A 176 14.00 -0.92 21.95
N ARG A 177 15.15 -0.40 21.49
CA ARG A 177 15.29 0.28 20.19
C ARG A 177 14.95 -0.68 19.05
N GLU A 178 15.50 -1.90 19.06
CA GLU A 178 15.19 -2.93 18.07
C GLU A 178 13.71 -3.30 18.06
N THR A 179 13.10 -3.48 19.24
CA THR A 179 11.68 -3.77 19.38
C THR A 179 10.80 -2.65 18.80
N LEU A 180 11.13 -1.39 19.09
CA LEU A 180 10.41 -0.23 18.55
C LEU A 180 10.55 -0.13 17.02
N ASP A 181 11.74 -0.39 16.49
CA ASP A 181 11.97 -0.39 15.04
C ASP A 181 11.18 -1.49 14.34
N ALA A 182 11.09 -2.68 14.94
CA ALA A 182 10.24 -3.77 14.44
C ALA A 182 8.77 -3.35 14.42
N TYR A 183 8.26 -2.73 15.49
CA TYR A 183 6.90 -2.20 15.52
C TYR A 183 6.66 -1.10 14.47
N GLN A 184 7.62 -0.20 14.28
CA GLN A 184 7.52 0.85 13.26
C GLN A 184 7.44 0.25 11.85
N ARG A 185 8.29 -0.74 11.54
CA ARG A 185 8.25 -1.46 10.26
C ARG A 185 6.92 -2.19 10.04
N LEU A 186 6.41 -2.87 11.06
CA LEU A 186 5.12 -3.54 11.01
C LEU A 186 3.97 -2.55 10.77
N TYR A 187 3.98 -1.42 11.46
CA TYR A 187 2.99 -0.36 11.29
C TYR A 187 3.02 0.22 9.86
N THR A 188 4.19 0.61 9.35
CA THR A 188 4.35 1.12 7.99
C THR A 188 3.88 0.11 6.94
N SER A 189 4.23 -1.18 7.12
CA SER A 189 3.77 -2.26 6.25
C SER A 189 2.24 -2.43 6.28
N SER A 190 1.64 -2.34 7.47
CA SER A 190 0.19 -2.46 7.66
C SER A 190 -0.57 -1.31 7.00
N CYS A 191 -0.09 -0.07 7.16
CA CYS A 191 -0.64 1.09 6.47
C CYS A 191 -0.53 0.95 4.94
N ALA A 192 0.64 0.52 4.43
CA ALA A 192 0.85 0.30 3.01
C ALA A 192 -0.06 -0.81 2.45
N TYR A 193 -0.34 -1.85 3.22
CA TYR A 193 -1.33 -2.86 2.86
C TYR A 193 -2.74 -2.28 2.74
N GLY A 194 -3.17 -1.47 3.72
CA GLY A 194 -4.48 -0.81 3.70
C GLY A 194 -4.67 0.08 2.47
N VAL A 195 -3.69 0.92 2.16
CA VAL A 195 -3.72 1.80 0.97
C VAL A 195 -3.80 0.98 -0.32
N ARG A 196 -3.00 -0.07 -0.45
CA ARG A 196 -3.04 -0.95 -1.64
C ARG A 196 -4.41 -1.61 -1.81
N LYS A 197 -5.02 -2.09 -0.73
CA LYS A 197 -6.36 -2.70 -0.79
C LYS A 197 -7.45 -1.70 -1.17
N ALA A 198 -7.37 -0.47 -0.67
CA ALA A 198 -8.29 0.59 -1.07
C ALA A 198 -8.16 0.90 -2.57
N LEU A 199 -6.93 1.02 -3.09
CA LEU A 199 -6.69 1.26 -4.50
C LEU A 199 -7.20 0.11 -5.40
N MET A 200 -6.97 -1.14 -4.99
CA MET A 200 -7.48 -2.31 -5.70
C MET A 200 -9.01 -2.34 -5.75
N ALA A 201 -9.67 -1.94 -4.67
CA ALA A 201 -11.13 -1.88 -4.62
C ALA A 201 -11.68 -0.81 -5.60
N GLU A 202 -11.04 0.36 -5.68
CA GLU A 202 -11.42 1.39 -6.65
C GLU A 202 -11.18 0.95 -8.09
N GLU A 203 -10.04 0.32 -8.38
CA GLU A 203 -9.77 -0.21 -9.73
C GLU A 203 -10.81 -1.27 -10.14
N HIS A 204 -11.15 -2.18 -9.23
CA HIS A 204 -12.17 -3.20 -9.46
C HIS A 204 -13.55 -2.58 -9.70
N LYS A 205 -13.93 -1.57 -8.89
CA LYS A 205 -15.18 -0.84 -9.04
C LYS A 205 -15.28 -0.14 -10.39
N VAL A 206 -14.20 0.48 -10.88
CA VAL A 206 -14.14 1.10 -12.21
C VAL A 206 -14.35 0.05 -13.31
N LYS A 207 -13.64 -1.09 -13.24
CA LYS A 207 -13.77 -2.18 -14.22
C LYS A 207 -15.20 -2.74 -14.27
N VAL A 208 -15.78 -3.02 -13.11
CA VAL A 208 -17.16 -3.53 -13.01
C VAL A 208 -18.16 -2.47 -13.47
N GLY A 209 -17.95 -1.20 -13.11
CA GLY A 209 -18.77 -0.08 -13.57
C GLY A 209 -18.82 0.03 -15.09
N ALA A 210 -17.65 0.00 -15.75
CA ALA A 210 -17.56 0.01 -17.20
C ALA A 210 -18.29 -1.18 -17.84
N ARG A 211 -18.15 -2.39 -17.28
CA ARG A 211 -18.87 -3.57 -17.77
C ARG A 211 -20.38 -3.45 -17.59
N CYS A 212 -20.85 -2.88 -16.49
CA CYS A 212 -22.27 -2.60 -16.28
C CYS A 212 -22.82 -1.60 -17.31
N GLU A 213 -22.06 -0.56 -17.65
CA GLU A 213 -22.47 0.43 -18.66
C GLU A 213 -22.55 -0.21 -20.05
N GLU A 214 -21.57 -1.03 -20.42
CA GLU A 214 -21.57 -1.79 -21.68
C GLU A 214 -22.79 -2.72 -21.77
N LEU A 215 -23.04 -3.53 -20.73
CA LEU A 215 -24.20 -4.43 -20.68
C LEU A 215 -25.52 -3.66 -20.73
N ARG A 216 -25.62 -2.50 -20.06
CA ARG A 216 -26.80 -1.65 -20.14
C ARG A 216 -27.02 -1.09 -21.55
N ALA A 217 -25.95 -0.75 -22.27
CA ALA A 217 -26.06 -0.32 -23.66
C ALA A 217 -26.58 -1.45 -24.57
N GLN A 218 -26.02 -2.65 -24.43
CA GLN A 218 -26.46 -3.84 -25.18
C GLN A 218 -27.92 -4.18 -24.90
N VAL A 219 -28.38 -4.11 -23.63
CA VAL A 219 -29.79 -4.34 -23.29
C VAL A 219 -30.69 -3.32 -23.98
N ARG A 220 -30.33 -2.04 -23.99
CA ARG A 220 -31.13 -1.00 -24.68
C ARG A 220 -31.20 -1.25 -26.18
N GLU A 221 -30.09 -1.62 -26.81
CA GLU A 221 -30.03 -1.91 -28.24
C GLU A 221 -30.90 -3.13 -28.60
N LEU A 222 -30.78 -4.22 -27.82
CA LEU A 222 -31.61 -5.41 -28.00
C LEU A 222 -33.09 -5.13 -27.76
N GLN A 223 -33.43 -4.29 -26.78
CA GLN A 223 -34.81 -3.85 -26.55
C GLN A 223 -35.37 -3.05 -27.75
N HIS A 224 -34.56 -2.15 -28.32
CA HIS A 224 -34.95 -1.40 -29.51
C HIS A 224 -35.16 -2.33 -30.71
N LEU A 225 -34.23 -3.27 -30.95
CA LEU A 225 -34.34 -4.25 -32.03
C LEU A 225 -35.59 -5.14 -31.86
N ALA A 226 -35.83 -5.63 -30.65
CA ALA A 226 -37.02 -6.43 -30.35
C ALA A 226 -38.32 -5.62 -30.55
N GLY A 227 -38.33 -4.33 -30.22
CA GLY A 227 -39.44 -3.42 -30.50
C GLY A 227 -39.71 -3.27 -32.00
N SER A 228 -38.66 -3.01 -32.79
CA SER A 228 -38.75 -2.88 -34.25
C SER A 228 -39.27 -4.16 -34.90
N LEU A 229 -38.73 -5.32 -34.53
CA LEU A 229 -39.18 -6.61 -35.08
C LEU A 229 -40.64 -6.91 -34.70
N ARG A 230 -41.07 -6.55 -33.49
CA ARG A 230 -42.48 -6.69 -33.09
C ARG A 230 -43.40 -5.82 -33.95
N GLN A 231 -43.00 -4.59 -34.24
CA GLN A 231 -43.77 -3.70 -35.12
C GLN A 231 -43.85 -4.26 -36.55
N GLU A 232 -42.75 -4.80 -37.07
CA GLU A 232 -42.70 -5.41 -38.39
C GLU A 232 -43.60 -6.66 -38.47
N ILE A 233 -43.56 -7.53 -37.45
CA ILE A 233 -44.47 -8.68 -37.35
C ILE A 233 -45.93 -8.22 -37.33
N GLU A 234 -46.27 -7.22 -36.51
CA GLU A 234 -47.64 -6.71 -36.41
C GLU A 234 -48.11 -6.11 -37.75
N GLN A 235 -47.23 -5.45 -38.49
CA GLN A 235 -47.54 -4.93 -39.82
C GLN A 235 -47.82 -6.06 -40.81
N VAL A 236 -46.94 -7.06 -40.89
CA VAL A 236 -47.11 -8.22 -41.78
C VAL A 236 -48.38 -9.00 -41.45
N GLU A 237 -48.69 -9.18 -40.16
CA GLU A 237 -49.93 -9.84 -39.71
C GLU A 237 -51.18 -9.07 -40.15
N LYS A 238 -51.18 -7.73 -40.03
CA LYS A 238 -52.28 -6.88 -40.51
C LYS A 238 -52.43 -6.95 -42.02
N GLU A 239 -51.34 -6.86 -42.77
CA GLU A 239 -51.35 -6.96 -44.24
C GLU A 239 -51.88 -8.33 -44.70
N ALA A 240 -51.41 -9.42 -44.08
CA ALA A 240 -51.90 -10.77 -44.37
C ALA A 240 -53.38 -10.95 -44.01
N GLN A 241 -53.85 -10.32 -42.93
CA GLN A 241 -55.26 -10.36 -42.54
C GLN A 241 -56.14 -9.59 -43.52
N GLN A 242 -55.72 -8.40 -43.94
CA GLN A 242 -56.43 -7.60 -44.95
C GLN A 242 -56.46 -8.33 -46.30
N ALA A 243 -55.37 -8.96 -46.72
CA ALA A 243 -55.31 -9.75 -47.93
C ALA A 243 -56.30 -10.93 -47.88
N ARG A 244 -56.34 -11.68 -46.76
CA ARG A 244 -57.30 -12.77 -46.55
C ARG A 244 -58.74 -12.30 -46.56
N GLN A 245 -59.04 -11.16 -45.94
CA GLN A 245 -60.38 -10.55 -45.97
C GLN A 245 -60.77 -10.15 -47.40
N ALA A 246 -59.88 -9.47 -48.14
CA ALA A 246 -60.13 -9.07 -49.51
C ALA A 246 -60.33 -10.28 -50.45
N GLU A 247 -59.59 -11.38 -50.26
CA GLU A 247 -59.84 -12.62 -51.00
C GLU A 247 -61.17 -13.27 -50.62
N ALA A 248 -61.55 -13.27 -49.34
CA ALA A 248 -62.84 -13.78 -48.89
C ALA A 248 -64.00 -12.97 -49.48
N ASP A 249 -63.90 -11.64 -49.50
CA ASP A 249 -64.91 -10.75 -50.08
C ASP A 249 -65.06 -10.97 -51.59
N LYS A 250 -63.93 -11.06 -52.32
CA LYS A 250 -63.93 -11.42 -53.75
C LYS A 250 -64.55 -12.80 -53.98
N HIS A 251 -64.24 -13.77 -53.13
CA HIS A 251 -64.82 -15.10 -53.22
C HIS A 251 -66.33 -15.09 -52.96
N GLU A 252 -66.79 -14.30 -51.99
CA GLU A 252 -68.22 -14.14 -51.71
C GLU A 252 -68.94 -13.45 -52.88
N GLU A 253 -68.36 -12.40 -53.46
CA GLU A 253 -68.91 -11.72 -54.63
C GLU A 253 -69.03 -12.66 -55.83
N THR A 254 -67.96 -13.40 -56.14
CA THR A 254 -68.00 -14.40 -57.22
C THR A 254 -69.04 -15.48 -56.96
N LYS A 255 -69.19 -15.95 -55.72
CA LYS A 255 -70.25 -16.88 -55.32
C LYS A 255 -71.64 -16.29 -55.54
N ARG A 256 -71.89 -15.03 -55.17
CA ARG A 256 -73.18 -14.34 -55.40
C ARG A 256 -73.49 -14.21 -56.90
N VAL A 257 -72.50 -13.85 -57.72
CA VAL A 257 -72.66 -13.77 -59.18
C VAL A 257 -72.99 -15.15 -59.77
N HIS A 258 -72.28 -16.20 -59.34
CA HIS A 258 -72.57 -17.57 -59.77
C HIS A 258 -73.97 -18.03 -59.34
N GLN A 259 -74.40 -17.73 -58.11
CA GLN A 259 -75.76 -18.02 -57.63
C GLN A 259 -76.83 -17.30 -58.46
N ALA A 260 -76.66 -16.01 -58.74
CA ALA A 260 -77.59 -15.25 -59.58
C ALA A 260 -77.66 -15.83 -61.01
N ARG A 261 -76.53 -16.25 -61.58
CA ARG A 261 -76.48 -16.92 -62.89
C ARG A 261 -77.20 -18.27 -62.88
N ILE A 262 -77.01 -19.07 -61.83
CA ILE A 262 -77.73 -20.35 -61.64
C ILE A 262 -79.24 -20.09 -61.60
N GLU A 263 -79.71 -19.09 -60.87
CA GLU A 263 -81.13 -18.75 -60.79
C GLU A 263 -81.71 -18.29 -62.14
N ILE A 264 -80.96 -17.49 -62.91
CA ILE A 264 -81.38 -17.12 -64.28
C ILE A 264 -81.46 -18.36 -65.18
N LEU A 265 -80.47 -19.26 -65.11
CA LEU A 265 -80.46 -20.49 -65.91
C LEU A 265 -81.61 -21.43 -65.53
N LYS A 266 -81.92 -21.58 -64.24
CA LYS A 266 -83.10 -22.32 -63.76
C LYS A 266 -84.39 -21.75 -64.34
N LYS A 267 -84.59 -20.43 -64.24
CA LYS A 267 -85.77 -19.76 -64.83
C LYS A 267 -85.87 -19.97 -66.35
N LYS A 268 -84.74 -19.92 -67.07
CA LYS A 268 -84.70 -20.22 -68.51
C LYS A 268 -85.09 -21.68 -68.79
N LEU A 269 -84.56 -22.64 -68.02
CA LEU A 269 -84.92 -24.05 -68.15
C LEU A 269 -86.41 -24.28 -67.87
N GLU A 270 -86.96 -23.69 -66.81
CA GLU A 270 -88.39 -23.75 -66.50
C GLU A 270 -89.26 -23.16 -67.62
N SER A 271 -88.83 -22.06 -68.24
CA SER A 271 -89.50 -21.48 -69.42
C SER A 271 -89.47 -22.42 -70.62
N ILE A 272 -88.33 -23.06 -70.90
CA ILE A 272 -88.20 -24.03 -72.00
C ILE A 272 -89.06 -25.26 -71.73
N ILE A 273 -89.10 -25.75 -70.49
CA ILE A 273 -89.95 -26.88 -70.07
C ILE A 273 -91.43 -26.51 -70.26
N LYS A 274 -91.85 -25.31 -69.85
CA LYS A 274 -93.22 -24.80 -70.07
C LYS A 274 -93.56 -24.66 -71.56
N GLN A 275 -92.61 -24.28 -72.40
CA GLN A 275 -92.81 -24.24 -73.86
C GLN A 275 -92.89 -25.65 -74.48
N ALA A 276 -92.14 -26.62 -73.94
CA ALA A 276 -92.18 -28.02 -74.37
C ALA A 276 -93.43 -28.78 -73.87
N THR A 277 -94.11 -28.28 -72.83
CA THR A 277 -95.32 -28.89 -72.24
C THR A 277 -96.64 -28.23 -72.69
N GLN A 278 -96.61 -27.24 -73.58
CA GLN A 278 -97.84 -26.81 -74.25
C GLN A 278 -98.26 -27.83 -75.32
N PRO A 279 -99.53 -28.28 -75.32
CA PRO A 279 -100.02 -29.20 -76.33
C PRO A 279 -100.03 -28.50 -77.70
N LYS A 280 -99.39 -29.11 -78.70
CA LYS A 280 -99.65 -28.75 -80.10
C LYS A 280 -101.14 -28.96 -80.36
N LYS A 281 -101.83 -27.88 -80.71
CA LYS A 281 -103.19 -27.93 -81.28
C LYS A 281 -103.20 -28.79 -82.53
#